data_AF-W1VFY3-F1
#
_entry.id   AF-W1VFY3-F1
#
_cell.length_a   1.000
_cell.length_b   1.000
_cell.length_c   1.000
_cell.angle_alpha   90.00
_cell.angle_beta   90.00
_cell.angle_gamma   90.00
#
_symmetry.space_group_name_H-M   'P 1'
#
loop_
_entity.id
_entity.type
_entity.pdbx_description
1 polymer ?
#
loop_
_entity_poly.entity_id
_entity_poly.type
_entity_poly.pdbx_seq_one_letter_code
_entity_poly.pdbx_strand_id
1 'polypeptide(L)' 'MAYVTCSPHVLETELVVRDVIRRLEREGRGAEVLHAGDVATRVAPVPPAGADRPMLQLWPHLDGTDAMFCALLRRTA' A
#
# COMPACT_ATOMS: atom_id res chain seq x y z
N MET A 1 -7.03 7.77 2.83
CA MET A 1 -7.77 6.66 2.19
C MET A 1 -6.85 5.46 2.07
N ALA A 2 -7.39 4.25 1.95
CA ALA A 2 -6.61 3.03 1.72
C ALA A 2 -7.07 2.36 0.41
N TYR A 3 -6.11 1.92 -0.41
CA TYR A 3 -6.36 1.00 -1.52
C TYR A 3 -5.85 -0.38 -1.11
N VAL A 4 -6.71 -1.39 -1.18
CA VAL A 4 -6.42 -2.76 -0.76
C VAL A 4 -6.91 -3.76 -1.79
N THR A 5 -6.19 -4.87 -1.93
CA THR A 5 -6.60 -6.01 -2.76
C THR A 5 -6.00 -7.30 -2.21
N CYS A 6 -6.64 -8.45 -2.47
CA CYS A 6 -6.10 -9.79 -2.20
C CYS A 6 -5.39 -10.40 -3.42
N SER A 7 -5.17 -9.61 -4.48
CA SER A 7 -4.37 -10.02 -5.63
C SER A 7 -2.88 -9.73 -5.39
N PRO A 8 -1.98 -10.69 -5.66
CA PRO A 8 -0.54 -10.44 -5.66
C PRO A 8 -0.04 -9.84 -6.99
N HIS A 9 -0.91 -9.67 -8.00
CA HIS A 9 -0.48 -9.19 -9.31
C HIS A 9 -0.09 -7.72 -9.26
N VAL A 10 1.08 -7.40 -9.82
CA VAL A 10 1.62 -6.04 -9.82
C VAL A 10 0.70 -5.01 -10.52
N LEU A 11 -0.08 -5.49 -11.51
CA LEU A 11 -1.08 -4.71 -12.26
C LEU A 11 -2.33 -4.36 -11.45
N GLU A 12 -2.54 -5.01 -10.31
CA GLU A 12 -3.64 -4.76 -9.39
C GLU A 12 -3.16 -4.12 -8.07
N THR A 13 -1.87 -3.83 -7.95
CA THR A 13 -1.25 -3.35 -6.70
C THR A 13 -0.46 -2.05 -6.93
N GLU A 14 0.86 -2.12 -6.88
CA GLU A 14 1.75 -0.96 -6.90
C GLU A 14 1.60 -0.13 -8.18
N LEU A 15 1.34 -0.75 -9.33
CA LEU A 15 1.17 0.00 -10.59
C LEU A 15 -0.12 0.81 -10.60
N VAL A 16 -1.21 0.30 -10.05
CA VAL A 16 -2.48 1.04 -9.94
C VAL A 16 -2.26 2.32 -9.13
N VAL A 17 -1.60 2.21 -7.98
CA VAL A 17 -1.36 3.35 -7.08
C VAL A 17 -0.48 4.39 -7.78
N ARG A 18 0.61 3.96 -8.43
CA ARG A 18 1.52 4.86 -9.15
C ARG A 18 0.85 5.54 -10.33
N ASP A 19 0.00 4.84 -11.07
CA ASP A 19 -0.75 5.42 -12.20
C ASP A 19 -1.75 6.48 -11.73
N VAL A 20 -2.48 6.22 -10.65
CA VAL A 20 -3.44 7.17 -10.09
C VAL A 20 -2.74 8.43 -9.57
N ILE A 21 -1.61 8.29 -8.86
CA ILE A 21 -0.83 9.45 -8.39
C ILE A 21 -0.36 10.30 -9.56
N ARG A 22 0.26 9.69 -10.58
CA ARG A 22 0.69 10.40 -11.79
C ARG A 22 -0.46 11.11 -12.50
N ARG A 23 -1.64 10.48 -12.54
CA ARG A 23 -2.83 11.09 -13.13
C ARG A 23 -3.29 12.30 -12.33
N LEU A 24 -3.35 12.19 -11.00
CA LEU A 24 -3.73 13.30 -10.12
C LEU A 24 -2.77 14.49 -10.26
N GLU A 25 -1.46 14.23 -10.32
CA GLU A 25 -0.45 15.26 -10.54
C GLU A 25 -0.69 16.02 -11.85
N ARG A 26 -0.99 15.30 -12.94
CA ARG A 26 -1.34 15.92 -14.24
C ARG A 26 -2.62 16.75 -14.20
N GLU A 27 -3.55 16.40 -13.32
CA GLU A 27 -4.80 17.13 -13.07
C GLU A 27 -4.61 18.31 -12.08
N GLY A 28 -3.38 18.58 -11.62
CA GLY A 28 -3.09 19.65 -10.65
C GLY A 28 -3.51 19.32 -9.22
N ARG A 29 -3.71 18.03 -8.90
CA ARG A 29 -4.13 17.53 -7.58
C ARG A 29 -2.99 16.78 -6.91
N GLY A 30 -2.90 16.88 -5.58
CA GLY A 30 -1.83 16.27 -4.81
C GLY A 30 -2.28 15.04 -4.02
N ALA A 31 -1.54 13.94 -4.15
CA ALA A 31 -1.67 12.78 -3.26
C ALA A 31 -0.29 12.21 -2.93
N GLU A 32 -0.07 11.83 -1.69
CA GLU A 32 1.15 11.17 -1.24
C GLU A 32 0.85 9.79 -0.64
N VAL A 33 1.80 8.87 -0.79
CA VAL A 33 1.77 7.55 -0.15
C VAL A 33 2.33 7.66 1.25
N LEU A 34 1.53 7.30 2.25
CA LEU A 34 1.98 7.14 3.63
C LEU A 34 2.60 5.76 3.82
N HIS A 35 3.52 5.64 4.77
CA HIS A 35 4.22 4.39 5.01
C HIS A 35 3.32 3.32 5.66
N ALA A 36 2.71 2.46 4.85
CA ALA A 36 1.77 1.44 5.31
C ALA A 36 2.45 0.37 6.19
N GLY A 37 3.70 -0.02 5.87
CA GLY A 37 4.47 -0.98 6.67
C GLY A 37 4.72 -0.51 8.11
N ASP A 38 5.22 0.71 8.32
CA ASP A 38 5.30 1.36 9.63
C ASP A 38 3.95 1.41 10.37
N VAL A 39 2.86 1.76 9.67
CA VAL A 39 1.52 1.80 10.30
C VAL A 39 1.11 0.40 10.76
N ALA A 40 1.28 -0.61 9.92
CA ALA A 40 0.97 -2.01 10.25
C ALA A 40 1.80 -2.51 11.42
N THR A 41 3.10 -2.19 11.46
CA THR A 41 4.01 -2.55 12.54
C THR A 41 3.55 -2.04 13.91
N ARG A 42 2.93 -0.85 13.97
CA ARG A 42 2.42 -0.28 15.23
C ARG A 42 1.14 -0.93 15.75
N VAL A 43 0.41 -1.66 14.91
CA VAL A 43 -0.91 -2.22 15.27
C VAL A 43 -0.93 -3.75 15.27
N ALA A 44 -0.01 -4.38 14.55
CA ALA A 44 0.11 -5.83 14.50
C ALA A 44 0.88 -6.36 15.73
N PRO A 45 0.56 -7.58 16.20
CA PRO A 45 1.32 -8.21 17.29
C PRO A 45 2.80 -8.45 16.95
N VAL A 46 3.09 -8.67 15.66
CA VAL A 46 4.43 -8.87 15.09
C VAL A 46 4.52 -8.04 13.81
N PRO A 47 5.67 -7.40 13.52
CA PRO A 47 5.86 -6.69 12.27
C PRO A 47 5.64 -7.61 11.06
N PRO A 48 4.84 -7.21 10.05
CA PRO A 48 4.68 -8.00 8.84
C PRO A 48 5.99 -8.05 8.03
N ALA A 49 6.13 -9.04 7.16
CA ALA A 49 7.34 -9.23 6.36
C ALA A 49 7.67 -8.02 5.47
N GLY A 50 6.65 -7.28 5.00
CA GLY A 50 6.80 -6.04 4.22
C GLY A 50 6.80 -4.74 5.04
N ALA A 51 7.14 -4.80 6.34
CA ALA A 51 7.08 -3.66 7.25
C ALA A 51 7.91 -2.44 6.84
N ASP A 52 8.99 -2.64 6.09
CA ASP A 52 9.90 -1.61 5.59
C ASP A 52 9.41 -0.92 4.30
N ARG A 53 8.26 -1.36 3.75
CA ARG A 53 7.74 -0.84 2.50
C ARG A 53 6.63 0.20 2.72
N PRO A 54 6.64 1.33 1.99
CA PRO A 54 5.54 2.28 2.03
C PRO A 54 4.20 1.72 1.53
N MET A 55 4.27 0.84 0.51
CA MET A 55 3.13 0.06 0.04
C MET A 55 3.32 -1.38 0.52
N LEU A 56 2.47 -1.79 1.45
CA LEU A 56 2.60 -3.05 2.17
C LEU A 56 2.10 -4.21 1.30
N GLN A 57 2.89 -5.27 1.21
CA GLN A 57 2.50 -6.57 0.67
C GLN A 57 2.63 -7.61 1.78
N LEU A 58 1.57 -8.40 1.95
CA LEU A 58 1.50 -9.54 2.85
C LEU A 58 1.49 -10.83 2.04
N TRP A 59 2.05 -11.89 2.61
CA TRP A 59 2.18 -13.19 1.98
C TRP A 59 1.71 -14.32 2.90
N PRO A 60 0.99 -15.33 2.40
CA PRO A 60 0.54 -16.45 3.23
C PRO A 60 1.63 -17.18 3.98
N HIS A 61 2.76 -17.42 3.33
CA HIS A 61 3.88 -18.17 3.91
C HIS A 61 4.74 -17.34 4.88
N LEU A 62 4.59 -16.01 4.92
CA LEU A 62 5.37 -15.14 5.81
C LEU A 62 4.52 -14.54 6.93
N ASP A 63 3.28 -14.18 6.61
CA ASP A 63 2.41 -13.40 7.49
C ASP A 63 1.20 -14.21 8.00
N GLY A 64 0.94 -15.41 7.46
CA GLY A 64 -0.18 -16.25 7.88
C GLY A 64 -1.57 -15.73 7.48
N THR A 65 -1.63 -14.92 6.41
CA THR A 65 -2.86 -14.30 5.85
C THR A 65 -2.95 -14.56 4.35
N ASP A 66 -4.06 -14.24 3.68
CA ASP A 66 -4.08 -14.20 2.21
C ASP A 66 -3.01 -13.24 1.64
N ALA A 67 -2.74 -13.34 0.34
CA ALA A 67 -1.80 -12.47 -0.36
C ALA A 67 -2.39 -11.05 -0.52
N MET A 68 -2.25 -10.22 0.51
CA MET A 68 -2.90 -8.92 0.59
C MET A 68 -1.94 -7.78 0.27
N PHE A 69 -2.45 -6.74 -0.39
CA PHE A 69 -1.75 -5.47 -0.64
C PHE A 69 -2.48 -4.32 0.04
N CYS A 70 -1.74 -3.34 0.56
CA CYS A 70 -2.27 -2.12 1.14
C CYS A 70 -1.41 -0.89 0.84
N ALA A 71 -2.02 0.14 0.26
CA ALA A 71 -1.43 1.46 0.10
C ALA A 71 -2.28 2.52 0.81
N LEU A 72 -1.64 3.33 1.66
CA LEU A 72 -2.28 4.44 2.36
C LEU A 72 -2.00 5.74 1.61
N LEU A 73 -3.05 6.48 1.29
CA LEU A 73 -2.97 7.71 0.50
C LEU A 73 -3.53 8.89 1.30
N ARG A 74 -2.78 9.99 1.34
CA ARG A 74 -3.21 11.27 1.89
C ARG A 74 -3.30 12.30 0.78
N ARG A 75 -4.40 13.06 0.74
CA ARG A 75 -4.54 14.21 -0.16
C ARG A 75 -3.69 15.35 0.38
N THR A 76 -2.89 15.98 -0.47
CA THR A 76 -2.00 17.09 -0.12
C THR A 76 -2.44 18.43 -0.69
N ALA A 77 -3.37 18.43 -1.65
CA ALA A 77 -4.09 19.59 -2.17
C ALA A 77 -5.51 19.16 -2.58
#